data_AF-A0A0Q9PZA3-F1
#
_entry.id   AF-A0A0Q9PZA3-F1
#
_cell.length_a   1.000
_cell.length_b   1.000
_cell.length_c   1.000
_cell.angle_alpha   90.00
_cell.angle_beta   90.00
_cell.angle_gamma   90.00
#
_symmetry.space_group_name_H-M   'P 1'
#
loop_
_entity.id
_entity.type
_entity.pdbx_description
1 polymer ?
#
loop_
_entity_poly.entity_id
_entity_poly.type
_entity_poly.pdbx_seq_one_letter_code
_entity_poly.pdbx_strand_id
1 'polypeptide(L)'
;MEVLIPVLLALGLFCGGVWAINRFGAGQPKAPPLHVTEDNGWTVIVATPAPLPKRLTAISVVFATGLAVVVWVAFMIRQAKPVGATLAAMGVWLTLGIVIRRLWQTYHDHRRQVVHQPLSVCSRGIRLGATMVPRDRIYAIVRRNAQDGRVVVVTGHGVAAGVSQMTAGTLALLTQISHTVEVEHDGTRTVLAGGLTDAQAHAVAAELTKRLPGFH
;
A
#
# COMPACT_ATOMS: atom_id res chain seq x y z
N MET A 1 33.83 28.86 0.77
CA MET A 1 33.06 28.11 1.80
C MET A 1 31.59 28.51 1.87
N GLU A 2 31.21 29.73 1.47
CA GLU A 2 29.84 30.25 1.60
C GLU A 2 28.77 29.52 0.77
N VAL A 3 29.14 28.84 -0.32
CA VAL A 3 28.19 28.09 -1.18
C VAL A 3 28.00 26.64 -0.69
N LEU A 4 28.94 26.08 0.07
CA LEU A 4 28.91 24.67 0.48
C LEU A 4 27.83 24.42 1.54
N ILE A 5 27.73 25.32 2.51
CA ILE A 5 26.78 25.25 3.63
C ILE A 5 25.31 25.24 3.16
N PRO A 6 24.85 26.18 2.29
CA PRO A 6 23.46 26.17 1.83
C PRO A 6 23.12 24.95 0.95
N VAL A 7 24.08 24.45 0.17
CA VAL A 7 23.89 23.24 -0.64
C VAL A 7 23.73 22.00 0.24
N LEU A 8 24.57 21.84 1.27
CA LEU A 8 24.46 20.73 2.22
C LEU A 8 23.17 20.80 3.03
N LEU A 9 22.73 22.01 3.42
CA LEU A 9 21.45 22.22 4.08
C LEU A 9 20.27 21.83 3.17
N ALA A 10 20.28 22.26 1.92
CA ALA A 10 19.25 21.91 0.94
C ALA A 10 19.18 20.40 0.69
N LEU A 11 20.33 19.74 0.58
CA LEU A 11 20.43 18.28 0.45
C LEU A 11 19.91 17.57 1.71
N GLY A 12 20.32 18.01 2.90
CA GLY A 12 19.85 17.43 4.16
C GLY A 12 18.34 17.58 4.34
N LEU A 13 17.80 18.74 3.99
CA LEU A 13 16.36 19.04 4.03
C LEU A 13 15.58 18.22 3.00
N PHE A 14 16.13 18.04 1.79
CA PHE A 14 15.54 17.19 0.76
C PHE A 14 15.53 15.72 1.18
N CYS A 15 16.68 15.17 1.59
CA CYS A 15 16.79 13.79 2.06
C CYS A 15 15.91 13.55 3.30
N GLY A 16 15.93 14.48 4.26
CA GLY A 16 15.11 14.42 5.47
C GLY A 16 13.61 14.48 5.16
N GLY A 17 13.18 15.32 4.22
CA GLY A 17 11.78 15.39 3.86
C GLY A 17 11.31 14.23 2.98
N VAL A 18 12.15 13.67 2.09
CA VAL A 18 11.85 12.40 1.41
C VAL A 18 11.67 11.29 2.44
N TRP A 19 12.55 11.23 3.45
CA TRP A 19 12.41 10.29 4.55
C TRP A 19 11.12 10.51 5.34
N ALA A 20 10.76 11.75 5.69
CA ALA A 20 9.54 12.07 6.41
C ALA A 20 8.28 11.72 5.62
N ILE A 21 8.21 12.08 4.33
CA ILE A 21 7.11 11.70 3.44
C ILE A 21 6.99 10.17 3.40
N ASN A 22 8.11 9.46 3.25
CA ASN A 22 8.12 7.99 3.27
C ASN A 22 7.64 7.42 4.59
N ARG A 23 8.07 7.99 5.72
CA ARG A 23 7.83 7.46 7.06
C ARG A 23 6.41 7.73 7.58
N PHE A 24 5.88 8.92 7.31
CA PHE A 24 4.59 9.39 7.83
C PHE A 24 3.45 9.27 6.83
N GLY A 25 3.76 9.23 5.53
CA GLY A 25 2.77 8.95 4.50
C GLY A 25 2.60 7.46 4.22
N ALA A 26 3.53 6.59 4.63
CA ALA A 26 3.30 5.15 4.62
C ALA A 26 2.46 4.73 5.85
N GLY A 27 1.19 4.44 5.65
CA GLY A 27 0.26 3.95 6.69
C GLY A 27 0.45 2.47 7.06
N GLN A 28 1.48 1.78 6.54
CA GLN A 28 1.69 0.37 6.82
C GLN A 28 2.64 0.15 8.00
N PRO A 29 2.26 -0.67 8.99
CA PRO A 29 3.18 -1.10 10.05
C PRO A 29 4.26 -2.02 9.46
N LYS A 30 5.53 -1.78 9.85
CA LYS A 30 6.65 -2.69 9.58
C LYS A 30 6.56 -3.89 10.54
N ALA A 31 5.63 -4.80 10.28
CA ALA A 31 5.53 -6.05 11.01
C ALA A 31 5.94 -7.23 10.11
N PRO A 32 6.26 -8.41 10.68
CA PRO A 32 6.63 -9.59 9.90
C PRO A 32 5.57 -9.94 8.85
N PRO A 33 5.96 -10.49 7.68
CA PRO A 33 5.06 -10.81 6.57
C PRO A 33 3.86 -11.68 6.96
N LEU A 34 4.06 -12.53 7.94
CA LEU A 34 3.07 -13.40 8.56
C LEU A 34 3.43 -13.52 10.05
N HIS A 35 2.46 -13.31 10.92
CA HIS A 35 2.60 -13.55 12.35
C HIS A 35 1.47 -14.47 12.81
N VAL A 36 1.83 -15.59 13.42
CA VAL A 36 0.87 -16.59 13.89
C VAL A 36 1.01 -16.72 15.40
N THR A 37 -0.08 -16.52 16.13
CA THR A 37 -0.13 -16.67 17.59
C THR A 37 -1.29 -17.56 17.97
N GLU A 38 -1.07 -18.45 18.91
CA GLU A 38 -2.15 -19.26 19.49
C GLU A 38 -2.67 -18.59 20.75
N ASP A 39 -3.97 -18.37 20.81
CA ASP A 39 -4.67 -17.77 21.93
C ASP A 39 -6.00 -18.52 22.18
N ASN A 40 -6.13 -19.13 23.37
CA ASN A 40 -7.37 -19.79 23.81
C ASN A 40 -7.98 -20.81 22.82
N GLY A 41 -7.13 -21.60 22.15
CA GLY A 41 -7.55 -22.59 21.14
C GLY A 41 -7.88 -22.02 19.76
N TRP A 42 -7.69 -20.71 19.58
CA TRP A 42 -7.75 -20.01 18.30
C TRP A 42 -6.34 -19.67 17.82
N THR A 43 -6.06 -19.90 16.54
CA THR A 43 -4.83 -19.47 15.89
C THR A 43 -5.11 -18.12 15.21
N VAL A 44 -4.53 -17.05 15.74
CA VAL A 44 -4.60 -15.71 15.17
C VAL A 44 -3.50 -15.56 14.13
N ILE A 45 -3.90 -15.37 12.87
CA ILE A 45 -3.06 -15.14 11.71
C ILE A 45 -3.14 -13.65 11.38
N VAL A 46 -2.02 -12.95 11.53
CA VAL A 46 -1.87 -11.56 11.11
C VAL A 46 -0.99 -11.55 9.87
N ALA A 47 -1.62 -11.37 8.70
CA ALA A 47 -0.90 -11.19 7.45
C ALA A 47 -0.67 -9.70 7.21
N THR A 48 0.59 -9.28 7.23
CA THR A 48 0.89 -7.87 6.91
C THR A 48 0.88 -7.67 5.39
N PRO A 49 0.15 -6.65 4.90
CA PRO A 49 0.11 -6.37 3.48
C PRO A 49 1.50 -6.03 2.96
N ALA A 50 1.82 -6.42 1.72
CA ALA A 50 3.11 -6.08 1.14
C ALA A 50 3.20 -4.56 0.92
N PRO A 51 4.38 -3.94 1.18
CA PRO A 51 4.57 -2.51 0.96
C PRO A 51 4.46 -2.16 -0.51
N LEU A 52 3.98 -0.95 -0.79
CA LEU A 52 3.95 -0.45 -2.15
C LEU A 52 5.38 -0.32 -2.72
N PRO A 53 5.58 -0.63 -4.01
CA PRO A 53 6.87 -0.51 -4.68
C PRO A 53 7.44 0.90 -4.53
N LYS A 54 8.73 1.00 -4.21
CA LYS A 54 9.43 2.29 -4.05
C LYS A 54 9.29 3.21 -5.27
N ARG A 55 9.14 2.64 -6.48
CA ARG A 55 8.91 3.41 -7.71
C ARG A 55 7.59 4.18 -7.69
N LEU A 56 6.53 3.60 -7.13
CA LEU A 56 5.23 4.29 -6.98
C LEU A 56 5.29 5.39 -5.93
N THR A 57 6.17 5.23 -4.95
CA THR A 57 6.38 6.26 -3.93
C THR A 57 7.12 7.50 -4.44
N ALA A 58 7.97 7.35 -5.46
CA ALA A 58 8.68 8.48 -6.07
C ALA A 58 7.73 9.48 -6.76
N ILE A 59 6.59 9.00 -7.28
CA ILE A 59 5.58 9.84 -7.93
C ILE A 59 5.04 10.90 -6.97
N SER A 60 4.73 10.53 -5.72
CA SER A 60 4.24 11.47 -4.71
C SER A 60 5.24 12.60 -4.40
N VAL A 61 6.53 12.28 -4.38
CA VAL A 61 7.61 13.26 -4.16
C VAL A 61 7.75 14.19 -5.36
N VAL A 62 7.69 13.66 -6.59
CA VAL A 62 7.78 14.48 -7.81
C VAL A 62 6.63 15.47 -7.91
N PHE A 63 5.39 15.02 -7.71
CA PHE A 63 4.21 15.91 -7.73
C PHE A 63 4.27 16.98 -6.64
N ALA A 64 4.65 16.60 -5.41
CA ALA A 64 4.82 17.56 -4.33
C ALA A 64 5.90 18.60 -4.64
N THR A 65 7.00 18.17 -5.27
CA THR A 65 8.12 19.04 -5.65
C THR A 65 7.68 20.07 -6.70
N GLY A 66 6.91 19.66 -7.71
CA GLY A 66 6.37 20.59 -8.71
C GLY A 66 5.53 21.71 -8.08
N LEU A 67 4.64 21.37 -7.15
CA LEU A 67 3.82 22.36 -6.43
C LEU A 67 4.62 23.25 -5.49
N ALA A 68 5.64 22.71 -4.82
CA ALA A 68 6.55 23.49 -3.98
C ALA A 68 7.33 24.54 -4.78
N VAL A 69 7.77 24.20 -6.00
CA VAL A 69 8.44 25.14 -6.91
C VAL A 69 7.49 26.27 -7.30
N VAL A 70 6.23 25.97 -7.62
CA VAL A 70 5.22 27.00 -7.95
C VAL A 70 5.01 27.97 -6.79
N VAL A 71 4.88 27.47 -5.56
CA VAL A 71 4.73 28.30 -4.36
C VAL A 71 5.97 29.15 -4.12
N TRP A 72 7.17 28.57 -4.28
CA TRP A 72 8.43 29.30 -4.13
C TRP A 72 8.55 30.45 -5.14
N VAL A 73 8.26 30.21 -6.42
CA VAL A 73 8.27 31.24 -7.47
C VAL A 73 7.24 32.34 -7.17
N ALA A 74 6.02 31.98 -6.75
CA ALA A 74 4.98 32.95 -6.42
C ALA A 74 5.37 33.88 -5.25
N PHE A 75 6.08 33.35 -4.25
CA PHE A 75 6.59 34.15 -3.13
C PHE A 75 7.77 35.04 -3.51
N MET A 76 8.65 34.57 -4.41
CA MET A 76 9.76 35.39 -4.94
C MET A 76 9.25 36.57 -5.76
N ILE A 77 8.19 36.38 -6.56
CA ILE A 77 7.54 37.47 -7.32
C ILE A 77 6.93 38.53 -6.37
N ARG A 78 6.48 38.12 -5.18
CA ARG A 78 5.87 39.00 -4.17
C ARG A 78 6.87 39.69 -3.23
N GLN A 79 8.17 39.67 -3.54
CA GLN A 79 9.25 40.29 -2.75
C GLN A 79 9.34 39.82 -1.28
N ALA A 80 8.94 38.59 -0.98
CA ALA A 80 9.19 38.01 0.34
C ALA A 80 10.69 37.79 0.57
N LYS A 81 11.16 37.91 1.82
CA LYS A 81 12.54 37.53 2.17
C LYS A 81 12.81 36.08 1.72
N PRO A 82 13.96 35.80 1.09
CA PRO A 82 14.24 34.50 0.46
C PRO A 82 14.17 33.32 1.45
N VAL A 83 14.50 33.58 2.72
CA VAL A 83 14.41 32.59 3.81
C VAL A 83 12.95 32.21 4.10
N GLY A 84 12.04 33.20 4.17
CA GLY A 84 10.62 32.96 4.44
C GLY A 84 9.93 32.21 3.30
N ALA A 85 10.25 32.56 2.06
CA ALA A 85 9.76 31.87 0.87
C ALA A 85 10.20 30.40 0.83
N THR A 86 11.46 30.12 1.21
CA THR A 86 12.01 28.76 1.24
C THR A 86 11.37 27.91 2.33
N LEU A 87 11.20 28.45 3.55
CA LEU A 87 10.52 27.74 4.64
C LEU A 87 9.06 27.44 4.31
N ALA A 88 8.34 28.39 3.71
CA ALA A 88 6.95 28.20 3.28
C ALA A 88 6.85 27.12 2.19
N ALA A 89 7.70 27.17 1.17
CA ALA A 89 7.74 26.16 0.11
C ALA A 89 8.06 24.77 0.65
N MET A 90 8.98 24.65 1.61
CA MET A 90 9.30 23.41 2.29
C MET A 90 8.13 22.86 3.13
N GLY A 91 7.44 23.74 3.86
CA GLY A 91 6.25 23.36 4.63
C GLY A 91 5.14 22.81 3.73
N VAL A 92 4.89 23.47 2.59
CA VAL A 92 3.95 22.99 1.57
C VAL A 92 4.42 21.66 0.98
N TRP A 93 5.70 21.55 0.63
CA TRP A 93 6.26 20.32 0.05
C TRP A 93 6.08 19.10 0.96
N LEU A 94 6.42 19.25 2.25
CA LEU A 94 6.29 18.19 3.25
C LEU A 94 4.83 17.80 3.49
N THR A 95 3.97 18.79 3.76
CA THR A 95 2.56 18.53 4.07
C THR A 95 1.84 17.90 2.89
N LEU A 96 2.01 18.46 1.69
CA LEU A 96 1.40 17.95 0.48
C LEU A 96 1.97 16.58 0.09
N GLY A 97 3.29 16.36 0.24
CA GLY A 97 3.91 15.07 0.00
C GLY A 97 3.34 13.96 0.89
N ILE A 98 3.12 14.25 2.17
CA ILE A 98 2.47 13.31 3.11
C ILE A 98 1.02 13.03 2.69
N VAL A 99 0.25 14.07 2.36
CA VAL A 99 -1.18 13.93 1.97
C VAL A 99 -1.32 13.15 0.66
N ILE A 100 -0.59 13.53 -0.39
CA ILE A 100 -0.60 12.83 -1.68
C ILE A 100 -0.22 11.37 -1.47
N ARG A 101 0.81 11.10 -0.67
CA ARG A 101 1.23 9.73 -0.40
C ARG A 101 0.15 8.92 0.33
N ARG A 102 -0.52 9.48 1.34
CA ARG A 102 -1.62 8.81 2.02
C ARG A 102 -2.76 8.51 1.06
N LEU A 103 -3.19 9.49 0.25
CA LEU A 103 -4.23 9.29 -0.75
C LEU A 103 -3.85 8.20 -1.75
N TRP A 104 -2.61 8.24 -2.24
CA TRP A 104 -2.08 7.24 -3.16
C TRP A 104 -2.07 5.84 -2.54
N GLN A 105 -1.64 5.75 -1.29
CA GLN A 105 -1.66 4.49 -0.56
C GLN A 105 -3.08 3.97 -0.38
N THR A 106 -4.01 4.79 0.11
CA THR A 106 -5.42 4.40 0.29
C THR A 106 -6.03 3.92 -1.03
N TYR A 107 -5.74 4.61 -2.14
CA TYR A 107 -6.20 4.23 -3.46
C TYR A 107 -5.71 2.84 -3.87
N HIS A 108 -4.42 2.56 -3.68
CA HIS A 108 -3.86 1.25 -4.02
C HIS A 108 -4.25 0.15 -3.02
N ASP A 109 -4.35 0.46 -1.74
CA ASP A 109 -4.78 -0.49 -0.71
C ASP A 109 -6.23 -0.94 -0.98
N HIS A 110 -7.11 -0.01 -1.39
CA HIS A 110 -8.45 -0.34 -1.85
C HIS A 110 -8.44 -1.23 -3.10
N ARG A 111 -7.62 -0.89 -4.11
CA ARG A 111 -7.49 -1.71 -5.35
C ARG A 111 -6.90 -3.11 -5.10
N ARG A 112 -6.08 -3.26 -4.08
CA ARG A 112 -5.45 -4.52 -3.67
C ARG A 112 -6.30 -5.31 -2.67
N GLN A 113 -7.48 -4.79 -2.31
CA GLN A 113 -8.38 -5.35 -1.30
C GLN A 113 -7.65 -5.65 0.01
N VAL A 114 -6.80 -4.72 0.45
CA VAL A 114 -6.02 -4.88 1.68
C VAL A 114 -6.96 -5.05 2.88
N VAL A 115 -6.79 -6.14 3.61
CA VAL A 115 -7.50 -6.42 4.86
C VAL A 115 -6.54 -6.20 6.01
N HIS A 116 -6.90 -5.30 6.93
CA HIS A 116 -6.09 -4.97 8.11
C HIS A 116 -6.52 -5.71 9.38
N GLN A 117 -7.61 -6.46 9.33
CA GLN A 117 -8.13 -7.16 10.48
C GLN A 117 -7.39 -8.49 10.67
N PRO A 118 -7.00 -8.83 11.92
CA PRO A 118 -6.44 -10.14 12.21
C PRO A 118 -7.48 -11.23 11.98
N LEU A 119 -7.04 -12.32 11.39
CA LEU A 119 -7.85 -13.50 11.10
C LEU A 119 -7.66 -14.51 12.22
N SER A 120 -8.73 -15.03 12.82
CA SER A 120 -8.61 -16.07 13.85
C SER A 120 -9.23 -17.37 13.38
N VAL A 121 -8.50 -18.48 13.42
CA VAL A 121 -8.94 -19.76 12.86
C VAL A 121 -8.84 -20.85 13.91
N CYS A 122 -9.82 -21.73 13.95
CA CYS A 122 -9.78 -22.95 14.76
C CYS A 122 -10.48 -24.10 14.03
N SER A 123 -10.49 -25.29 14.62
CA SER A 123 -11.15 -26.47 14.06
C SER A 123 -12.66 -26.31 13.85
N ARG A 124 -13.31 -25.35 14.53
CA ARG A 124 -14.75 -25.05 14.39
C ARG A 124 -15.06 -24.10 13.24
N GLY A 125 -14.09 -23.34 12.74
CA GLY A 125 -14.31 -22.35 11.69
C GLY A 125 -13.36 -21.16 11.74
N ILE A 126 -13.73 -20.11 11.01
CA ILE A 126 -12.94 -18.89 10.81
C ILE A 126 -13.66 -17.71 11.44
N ARG A 127 -12.95 -16.87 12.19
CA ARG A 127 -13.45 -15.64 12.79
C ARG A 127 -12.81 -14.42 12.13
N LEU A 128 -13.65 -13.49 11.69
CA LEU A 128 -13.33 -12.23 11.03
C LEU A 128 -13.88 -11.08 11.90
N GLY A 129 -13.04 -10.55 12.79
CA GLY A 129 -13.51 -9.57 13.77
C GLY A 129 -14.64 -10.15 14.64
N ALA A 130 -15.86 -9.62 14.48
CA ALA A 130 -17.04 -10.04 15.23
C ALA A 130 -17.82 -11.20 14.59
N THR A 131 -17.57 -11.53 13.32
CA THR A 131 -18.31 -12.59 12.61
C THR A 131 -17.54 -13.91 12.63
N MET A 132 -18.26 -15.01 12.82
CA MET A 132 -17.70 -16.37 12.73
C MET A 132 -18.36 -17.09 11.55
N VAL A 133 -17.53 -17.55 10.63
CA VAL A 133 -17.91 -18.46 9.55
C VAL A 133 -17.64 -19.88 10.04
N PRO A 134 -18.68 -20.66 10.34
CA PRO A 134 -18.51 -22.02 10.84
C PRO A 134 -18.06 -22.94 9.69
N ARG A 135 -17.29 -23.97 10.03
CA ARG A 135 -16.61 -24.82 9.04
C ARG A 135 -17.57 -25.49 8.04
N ASP A 136 -18.75 -25.91 8.50
CA ASP A 136 -19.79 -26.58 7.71
C ASP A 136 -20.35 -25.71 6.57
N ARG A 137 -20.21 -24.40 6.67
CA ARG A 137 -20.65 -23.43 5.67
C ARG A 137 -19.55 -22.99 4.70
N ILE A 138 -18.32 -23.41 4.96
CA ILE A 138 -17.21 -23.10 4.09
C ILE A 138 -17.24 -24.09 2.91
N TYR A 139 -17.35 -23.57 1.70
CA TYR A 139 -17.37 -24.36 0.47
C TYR A 139 -15.99 -24.44 -0.19
N ALA A 140 -15.25 -23.33 -0.18
CA ALA A 140 -13.92 -23.26 -0.77
C ALA A 140 -13.06 -22.18 -0.10
N ILE A 141 -11.75 -22.41 -0.06
CA ILE A 141 -10.74 -21.38 0.21
C ILE A 141 -10.02 -21.12 -1.10
N VAL A 142 -10.13 -19.90 -1.62
CA VAL A 142 -9.65 -19.54 -2.96
C VAL A 142 -8.56 -18.48 -2.83
N ARG A 143 -7.42 -18.73 -3.47
CA ARG A 143 -6.41 -17.69 -3.71
C ARG A 143 -6.68 -17.03 -5.05
N ARG A 144 -6.77 -15.71 -5.08
CA ARG A 144 -7.01 -14.94 -6.30
C ARG A 144 -6.05 -13.75 -6.38
N ASN A 145 -5.90 -13.19 -7.57
CA ASN A 145 -5.29 -11.88 -7.73
C ASN A 145 -6.39 -10.82 -7.86
N ALA A 146 -6.40 -9.81 -6.99
CA ALA A 146 -7.35 -8.69 -7.07
C ALA A 146 -7.21 -7.85 -8.36
N GLN A 147 -6.15 -8.04 -9.15
CA GLN A 147 -5.97 -7.41 -10.46
C GLN A 147 -6.34 -8.33 -11.65
N ASP A 148 -6.57 -9.63 -11.48
CA ASP A 148 -6.83 -10.58 -12.59
C ASP A 148 -8.16 -10.34 -13.34
N GLY A 149 -9.10 -9.59 -12.75
CA GLY A 149 -10.39 -9.26 -13.36
C GLY A 149 -10.40 -7.97 -14.21
N ARG A 150 -9.24 -7.34 -14.45
CA ARG A 150 -9.17 -6.08 -15.21
C ARG A 150 -8.74 -6.31 -16.65
N VAL A 151 -9.65 -6.02 -17.58
CA VAL A 151 -9.34 -5.85 -19.01
C VAL A 151 -8.29 -4.76 -19.15
N VAL A 152 -7.15 -5.10 -19.73
CA VAL A 152 -6.15 -4.13 -20.16
C VAL A 152 -6.71 -3.40 -21.37
N VAL A 153 -7.49 -2.35 -21.13
CA VAL A 153 -7.85 -1.41 -22.20
C VAL A 153 -6.60 -0.57 -22.45
N VAL A 154 -5.78 -1.02 -23.39
CA VAL A 154 -4.80 -0.16 -24.07
C VAL A 154 -5.59 0.73 -25.02
N THR A 155 -6.33 1.71 -24.51
CA THR A 155 -7.01 2.69 -25.36
C THR A 155 -5.96 3.57 -26.01
N GLY A 156 -5.86 3.42 -27.33
CA GLY A 156 -4.93 4.14 -28.19
C GLY A 156 -5.33 5.59 -28.48
N HIS A 157 -4.37 6.26 -29.09
CA HIS A 157 -4.41 7.55 -29.79
C HIS A 157 -4.53 8.80 -28.89
N GLY A 158 -3.42 9.18 -28.26
CA GLY A 158 -3.21 10.56 -27.81
C GLY A 158 -2.27 10.75 -26.61
N VAL A 159 -1.99 9.71 -25.82
CA VAL A 159 -1.15 9.85 -24.61
C VAL A 159 0.30 9.51 -24.95
N ALA A 160 1.23 10.42 -24.66
CA ALA A 160 2.67 10.27 -24.92
C ALA A 160 3.17 8.86 -24.51
N ALA A 161 3.88 8.19 -25.41
CA ALA A 161 4.29 6.78 -25.32
C ALA A 161 4.98 6.38 -23.99
N GLY A 162 5.55 7.32 -23.24
CA GLY A 162 6.14 7.07 -21.91
C GLY A 162 5.12 6.81 -20.79
N VAL A 163 3.90 7.34 -20.89
CA VAL A 163 2.88 7.19 -19.84
C VAL A 163 2.22 5.81 -19.89
N SER A 164 2.04 5.24 -21.08
CA SER A 164 1.48 3.89 -21.26
C SER A 164 2.44 2.78 -20.81
N GLN A 165 3.74 2.98 -21.01
CA GLN A 165 4.77 2.06 -20.50
C GLN A 165 4.87 2.12 -18.96
N MET A 166 4.75 3.30 -18.37
CA MET A 166 4.73 3.47 -16.91
C MET A 166 3.50 2.84 -16.26
N THR A 167 2.32 2.93 -16.89
CA THR A 167 1.09 2.29 -16.37
C THR A 167 1.14 0.77 -16.49
N ALA A 168 1.64 0.22 -17.60
CA ALA A 168 1.85 -1.23 -17.75
C ALA A 168 2.85 -1.78 -16.72
N GLY A 169 4.00 -1.11 -16.54
CA GLY A 169 4.99 -1.50 -15.53
C GLY A 169 4.46 -1.38 -14.09
N THR A 170 3.64 -0.37 -13.81
CA THR A 170 2.98 -0.21 -12.51
C THR A 170 1.99 -1.35 -12.23
N LEU A 171 1.19 -1.73 -13.23
CA LEU A 171 0.25 -2.83 -13.11
C LEU A 171 0.97 -4.16 -12.87
N ALA A 172 2.06 -4.44 -13.58
CA ALA A 172 2.87 -5.64 -13.36
C ALA A 172 3.49 -5.71 -11.95
N LEU A 173 3.85 -4.57 -11.36
CA LEU A 173 4.32 -4.53 -9.98
C LEU A 173 3.18 -4.73 -8.97
N LEU A 174 1.99 -4.21 -9.28
CA LEU A 174 0.81 -4.35 -8.43
C LEU A 174 0.27 -5.78 -8.44
N THR A 175 0.24 -6.46 -9.59
CA THR A 175 -0.19 -7.85 -9.71
C THR A 175 0.63 -8.78 -8.82
N GLN A 176 1.93 -8.51 -8.65
CA GLN A 176 2.81 -9.30 -7.76
C GLN A 176 2.47 -9.18 -6.27
N ILE A 177 1.74 -8.14 -5.86
CA ILE A 177 1.47 -7.80 -4.46
C ILE A 177 -0.03 -7.63 -4.16
N SER A 178 -0.90 -8.11 -5.06
CA SER A 178 -2.36 -7.97 -4.96
C SER A 178 -3.05 -9.32 -4.82
N HIS A 179 -2.38 -10.33 -4.30
CA HIS A 179 -3.01 -11.61 -4.01
C HIS A 179 -3.94 -11.49 -2.79
N THR A 180 -5.09 -12.13 -2.91
CA THR A 180 -6.12 -12.25 -1.88
C THR A 180 -6.31 -13.73 -1.53
N VAL A 181 -6.63 -13.97 -0.27
CA VAL A 181 -7.15 -15.25 0.22
C VAL A 181 -8.59 -15.01 0.59
N GLU A 182 -9.50 -15.68 -0.11
CA GLU A 182 -10.94 -15.55 0.00
C GLU A 182 -11.55 -16.85 0.52
N VAL A 183 -12.62 -16.74 1.28
CA VAL A 183 -13.46 -17.87 1.68
C VAL A 183 -14.82 -17.75 1.01
N GLU A 184 -15.25 -18.83 0.38
CA GLU A 184 -16.59 -18.96 -0.17
C GLU A 184 -17.48 -19.67 0.85
N HIS A 185 -18.51 -18.97 1.33
CA HIS A 185 -19.46 -19.47 2.31
C HIS A 185 -20.84 -18.86 2.08
N ASP A 186 -21.90 -19.64 2.30
CA ASP A 186 -23.30 -19.23 2.09
C ASP A 186 -23.56 -18.51 0.74
N GLY A 187 -22.88 -18.93 -0.34
CA GLY A 187 -22.99 -18.31 -1.67
C GLY A 187 -22.32 -16.92 -1.80
N THR A 188 -21.61 -16.49 -0.77
CA THR A 188 -20.86 -15.23 -0.72
C THR A 188 -19.36 -15.47 -0.63
N ARG A 189 -18.57 -14.54 -1.18
CA ARG A 189 -17.11 -14.56 -1.04
C ARG A 189 -16.66 -13.48 -0.10
N THR A 190 -15.89 -13.86 0.90
CA THR A 190 -15.34 -12.95 1.90
C THR A 190 -13.83 -12.96 1.84
N VAL A 191 -13.22 -11.78 1.68
CA VAL A 191 -11.76 -11.64 1.66
C VAL A 191 -11.24 -11.78 3.10
N LEU A 192 -10.44 -12.81 3.35
CA LEU A 192 -9.82 -13.07 4.66
C LEU A 192 -8.53 -12.26 4.83
N ALA A 193 -7.73 -12.20 3.78
CA ALA A 193 -6.49 -11.44 3.73
C ALA A 193 -6.26 -10.93 2.30
N GLY A 194 -5.66 -9.75 2.15
CA GLY A 194 -5.48 -9.14 0.83
C GLY A 194 -4.30 -8.17 0.77
N GLY A 195 -3.88 -7.84 -0.45
CA GLY A 195 -2.63 -7.12 -0.70
C GLY A 195 -1.38 -7.94 -0.38
N LEU A 196 -1.44 -9.25 -0.58
CA LEU A 196 -0.35 -10.17 -0.30
C LEU A 196 0.50 -10.41 -1.55
N THR A 197 1.75 -10.80 -1.34
CA THR A 197 2.53 -11.49 -2.37
C THR A 197 2.00 -12.91 -2.57
N ASP A 198 2.33 -13.54 -3.71
CA ASP A 198 1.90 -14.92 -3.97
C ASP A 198 2.39 -15.90 -2.88
N ALA A 199 3.63 -15.74 -2.42
CA ALA A 199 4.21 -16.55 -1.35
C ALA A 199 3.49 -16.35 -0.01
N GLN A 200 3.14 -15.11 0.34
CA GLN A 200 2.36 -14.83 1.55
C GLN A 200 0.95 -15.40 1.46
N ALA A 201 0.28 -15.26 0.31
CA ALA A 201 -1.06 -15.81 0.12
C ALA A 201 -1.04 -17.35 0.19
N HIS A 202 0.00 -17.99 -0.35
CA HIS A 202 0.21 -19.43 -0.22
C HIS A 202 0.42 -19.84 1.24
N ALA A 203 1.26 -19.13 1.98
CA ALA A 203 1.52 -19.43 3.40
C ALA A 203 0.26 -19.27 4.26
N VAL A 204 -0.54 -18.23 4.03
CA VAL A 204 -1.83 -18.02 4.71
C VAL A 204 -2.81 -19.16 4.40
N ALA A 205 -2.92 -19.55 3.12
CA ALA A 205 -3.78 -20.66 2.71
C ALA A 205 -3.33 -22.00 3.33
N ALA A 206 -2.02 -22.26 3.37
CA ALA A 206 -1.47 -23.46 3.99
C ALA A 206 -1.76 -23.53 5.49
N GLU A 207 -1.62 -22.42 6.22
CA GLU A 207 -1.99 -22.34 7.64
C GLU A 207 -3.50 -22.54 7.85
N LEU A 208 -4.34 -21.98 6.97
CA LEU A 208 -5.79 -22.22 7.00
C LEU A 208 -6.14 -23.70 6.83
N THR A 209 -5.63 -24.34 5.78
CA THR A 209 -5.89 -25.76 5.50
C THR A 209 -5.38 -26.66 6.63
N LYS A 210 -4.22 -26.35 7.22
CA LYS A 210 -3.67 -27.10 8.36
C LYS A 210 -4.57 -27.04 9.59
N ARG A 211 -5.22 -25.90 9.84
CA ARG A 211 -6.02 -25.64 11.05
C ARG A 211 -7.50 -25.97 10.90
N LEU A 212 -7.98 -26.21 9.67
CA LEU A 212 -9.33 -26.66 9.34
C LEU A 212 -9.31 -28.13 8.86
N PRO A 213 -9.22 -29.11 9.78
CA PRO A 213 -9.08 -30.52 9.43
C PRO A 213 -10.31 -31.02 8.67
N GLY A 214 -10.15 -31.70 7.53
CA GLY A 214 -11.24 -32.23 6.71
C GLY A 214 -11.83 -31.22 5.71
N PHE A 215 -11.06 -30.19 5.38
CA PHE A 215 -11.17 -29.43 4.13
C PHE A 215 -10.13 -30.02 3.16
N HIS A 216 -10.57 -30.95 2.29
CA HIS A 216 -9.75 -31.59 1.27
C HIS A 216 -10.44 -31.45 -0.09
#